data_AF-A0A846YW74-F1
#
_entry.id   AF-A0A846YW74-F1
#
_cell.length_a   1.000
_cell.length_b   1.000
_cell.length_c   1.000
_cell.angle_alpha   90.00
_cell.angle_beta   90.00
_cell.angle_gamma   90.00
#
_symmetry.space_group_name_H-M   'P 1'
#
loop_
_entity.id
_entity.type
_entity.pdbx_description
1 polymer ?
#
loop_
_entity_poly.entity_id
_entity_poly.type
_entity_poly.pdbx_seq_one_letter_code
_entity_poly.pdbx_strand_id
1 'polypeptide(L)'
;MGVAGWRWLRRSRGVPRRRLQTSVRSEIERLPRRGGDRVQDPRQGVGPLYQRRYTVRISGSPLTPAQLIERVGADLNAASPVEVAVFDKTSGTSRLLDVGDEYVVHMPGPWNCPVRVVERTPVSFRFVTLRGHLEAGEIEFRAERTREGGLAFTIESWARSGDRIAEVLYKRLGIAKEMQLHMWTHFCTRVAELSGGRVIGEVEVLTERADVSGPERGQRLLTRAVTAAFARTFALAAHLRDRPLHPRGLVLDAALTLHGTSQHWGVPLLDDHTELRGEVRLSRAVGLPPALPDLLGLALRWRQPPAGGTEPETTAELLLATTGRTPLGRRLLRPATRWSPAFYGSLLAYRAGDRRVLLGAVARRDHAVPAGLAALARSVDERPLLLDLVVATEFGAWERFGELRLLGRPRGDDSECMRFNPARNPIRGLPPAGLFQQVRGPTYAAVQRVSRRIGGPRPAPRRQPERTAP
;
A
#
# COMPACT_ATOMS: atom_id res chain seq x y z
N MET A 1 -5.24 -3.81 -1.70
CA MET A 1 -6.25 -4.13 -0.66
C MET A 1 -7.02 -5.38 -1.07
N GLY A 2 -6.58 -6.57 -0.66
CA GLY A 2 -7.22 -7.84 -1.02
C GLY A 2 -8.51 -8.12 -0.25
N VAL A 3 -9.22 -9.22 -0.56
CA VAL A 3 -10.47 -9.66 0.08
C VAL A 3 -10.34 -9.81 1.60
N ALA A 4 -9.15 -10.08 2.13
CA ALA A 4 -8.85 -10.03 3.56
C ALA A 4 -9.04 -8.62 4.13
N GLY A 5 -8.48 -7.60 3.47
CA GLY A 5 -8.69 -6.18 3.80
C GLY A 5 -10.15 -5.74 3.64
N TRP A 6 -10.92 -6.33 2.72
CA TRP A 6 -12.35 -6.03 2.57
C TRP A 6 -13.25 -6.73 3.59
N ARG A 7 -12.96 -7.98 3.95
CA ARG A 7 -13.62 -8.70 5.07
C ARG A 7 -13.28 -8.05 6.41
N TRP A 8 -12.05 -7.58 6.57
CA TRP A 8 -11.57 -6.76 7.67
C TRP A 8 -12.32 -5.42 7.73
N LEU A 9 -12.37 -4.66 6.62
CA LEU A 9 -13.16 -3.41 6.54
C LEU A 9 -14.65 -3.62 6.85
N ARG A 10 -15.25 -4.76 6.45
CA ARG A 10 -16.65 -5.09 6.75
C ARG A 10 -16.89 -5.48 8.21
N ARG A 11 -16.01 -6.27 8.84
CA ARG A 11 -16.15 -6.70 10.24
C ARG A 11 -15.92 -5.53 11.21
N SER A 12 -15.11 -4.55 10.84
CA SER A 12 -14.76 -3.39 11.68
C SER A 12 -15.73 -2.20 11.60
N ARG A 13 -16.80 -2.28 10.81
CA ARG A 13 -17.82 -1.21 10.70
C ARG A 13 -18.71 -1.06 11.95
N GLY A 14 -18.57 -1.94 12.94
CA GLY A 14 -19.33 -1.89 14.20
C GLY A 14 -18.68 -1.08 15.33
N VAL A 15 -17.38 -0.76 15.26
CA VAL A 15 -16.62 -0.27 16.42
C VAL A 15 -17.14 1.08 16.94
N PRO A 16 -17.74 1.15 18.13
CA PRO A 16 -18.23 2.40 18.70
C PRO A 16 -17.06 3.31 19.06
N ARG A 17 -17.15 4.56 18.60
CA ARG A 17 -16.15 5.62 18.85
C ARG A 17 -16.70 6.56 19.90
N ARG A 18 -16.01 6.72 21.04
CA ARG A 18 -16.36 7.75 22.04
C ARG A 18 -15.35 8.88 22.02
N ARG A 19 -15.85 10.12 22.11
CA ARG A 19 -15.03 11.33 22.31
C ARG A 19 -15.20 11.75 23.76
N LEU A 20 -14.17 11.57 24.58
CA LEU A 20 -14.09 12.28 25.86
C LEU A 20 -13.48 13.66 25.59
N GLN A 21 -13.80 14.62 26.45
CA GLN A 21 -13.19 15.94 26.45
C GLN A 21 -12.44 16.10 27.77
N THR A 22 -11.29 16.79 27.69
CA THR A 22 -10.62 17.57 28.77
C THR A 22 -9.25 17.06 29.28
N SER A 23 -8.34 16.45 28.49
CA SER A 23 -6.97 16.20 29.03
C SER A 23 -5.77 16.00 28.08
N VAL A 24 -5.93 15.93 26.76
CA VAL A 24 -4.80 15.60 25.84
C VAL A 24 -3.51 16.43 26.05
N ARG A 25 -3.64 17.75 26.22
CA ARG A 25 -2.48 18.65 26.37
C ARG A 25 -1.76 18.42 27.70
N SER A 26 -2.49 18.27 28.80
CA SER A 26 -1.92 18.06 30.13
C SER A 26 -1.26 16.69 30.26
N GLU A 27 -1.67 15.69 29.48
CA GLU A 27 -0.99 14.40 29.40
C GLU A 27 0.35 14.44 28.68
N ILE A 28 0.47 15.16 27.55
CA ILE A 28 1.78 15.35 26.91
C ILE A 28 2.74 16.15 27.80
N GLU A 29 2.25 17.15 28.53
CA GLU A 29 3.10 17.88 29.47
C GLU A 29 3.68 16.96 30.56
N ARG A 30 3.02 15.82 30.84
CA ARG A 30 3.49 14.77 31.76
C ARG A 30 4.44 13.74 31.14
N LEU A 31 4.54 13.65 29.81
CA LEU A 31 5.50 12.74 29.16
C LEU A 31 6.94 13.22 29.41
N PRO A 32 7.84 12.37 29.93
CA PRO A 32 9.24 12.72 30.11
C PRO A 32 9.87 13.21 28.81
N ARG A 33 10.76 14.19 28.89
CA ARG A 33 11.57 14.57 27.72
C ARG A 33 12.58 13.45 27.46
N ARG A 34 12.50 12.84 26.28
CA ARG A 34 13.43 11.79 25.86
C ARG A 34 14.60 12.44 25.12
N GLY A 35 15.83 12.20 25.59
CA GLY A 35 17.05 12.71 24.95
C GLY A 35 17.50 11.86 23.75
N GLY A 36 18.31 12.46 22.87
CA GLY A 36 18.98 11.79 21.75
C GLY A 36 18.67 12.41 20.39
N ASP A 37 19.70 12.59 19.56
CA ASP A 37 19.67 13.38 18.31
C ASP A 37 18.69 12.90 17.24
N ARG A 38 18.27 11.64 17.35
CA ARG A 38 17.32 10.98 16.44
C ARG A 38 15.89 10.93 16.99
N VAL A 39 15.62 11.33 18.23
CA VAL A 39 14.27 11.30 18.81
C VAL A 39 13.41 12.42 18.23
N GLN A 40 12.16 12.10 17.88
CA GLN A 40 11.19 13.06 17.36
C GLN A 40 10.12 13.35 18.43
N ASP A 41 10.41 14.30 19.32
CA ASP A 41 9.53 14.63 20.46
C ASP A 41 8.20 15.22 19.96
N PRO A 42 7.04 14.79 20.51
CA PRO A 42 5.74 15.32 20.11
C PRO A 42 5.63 16.84 20.20
N ARG A 43 6.38 17.51 21.08
CA ARG A 43 6.38 18.98 21.21
C ARG A 43 6.99 19.67 19.99
N GLN A 44 7.87 18.99 19.26
CA GLN A 44 8.52 19.49 18.04
C GLN A 44 7.66 19.28 16.77
N GLY A 45 6.59 18.46 16.87
CA GLY A 45 5.71 18.19 15.74
C GLY A 45 4.80 19.36 15.35
N VAL A 46 4.18 19.26 14.17
CA VAL A 46 3.33 20.31 13.57
C VAL A 46 1.85 19.94 13.66
N GLY A 47 1.00 20.96 13.78
CA GLY A 47 -0.45 20.80 13.73
C GLY A 47 -1.06 20.38 15.08
N PRO A 48 -2.32 19.90 15.05
CA PRO A 48 -3.05 19.51 16.26
C PRO A 48 -2.44 18.25 16.87
N LEU A 49 -2.61 18.14 18.19
CA LEU A 49 -2.22 16.96 18.93
C LEU A 49 -3.34 15.93 18.93
N TYR A 50 -3.00 14.68 18.63
CA TYR A 50 -3.90 13.54 18.68
C TYR A 50 -3.50 12.59 19.80
N GLN A 51 -4.47 12.23 20.63
CA GLN A 51 -4.39 11.10 21.54
C GLN A 51 -5.37 10.03 21.09
N ARG A 52 -4.89 8.79 21.03
CA ARG A 52 -5.71 7.64 20.64
C ARG A 52 -5.50 6.54 21.66
N ARG A 53 -6.60 5.99 22.16
CA ARG A 53 -6.60 4.88 23.11
C ARG A 53 -7.45 3.75 22.55
N TYR A 54 -6.87 2.56 22.51
CA TYR A 54 -7.49 1.32 22.04
C TYR A 54 -7.46 0.33 23.19
N THR A 55 -8.63 -0.04 23.71
CA THR A 55 -8.73 -0.93 24.87
C THR A 55 -9.54 -2.17 24.53
N VAL A 56 -9.01 -3.34 24.83
CA VAL A 56 -9.73 -4.62 24.74
C VAL A 56 -9.83 -5.25 26.13
N ARG A 57 -11.03 -5.70 26.49
CA ARG A 57 -11.28 -6.49 27.71
C ARG A 57 -11.22 -7.97 27.36
N ILE A 58 -10.59 -8.77 28.21
CA ILE A 58 -10.28 -10.18 27.98
C ILE A 58 -10.74 -10.99 29.21
N SER A 59 -11.55 -12.01 28.98
CA SER A 59 -12.00 -12.99 29.98
C SER A 59 -11.25 -14.32 29.83
N GLY A 60 -11.10 -15.06 30.92
CA GLY A 60 -10.63 -16.45 30.88
C GLY A 60 -9.19 -16.65 30.40
N SER A 61 -8.38 -15.59 30.36
CA SER A 61 -6.94 -15.72 30.11
C SER A 61 -6.24 -16.33 31.32
N PRO A 62 -5.41 -17.37 31.14
CA PRO A 62 -4.55 -17.89 32.22
C PRO A 62 -3.35 -16.98 32.53
N LEU A 63 -3.10 -15.95 31.72
CA LEU A 63 -1.94 -15.08 31.89
C LEU A 63 -2.20 -13.95 32.89
N THR A 64 -1.15 -13.57 33.62
CA THR A 64 -1.10 -12.29 34.34
C THR A 64 -0.82 -11.13 33.35
N PRO A 65 -1.07 -9.86 33.74
CA PRO A 65 -0.70 -8.72 32.91
C PRO A 65 0.78 -8.72 32.49
N ALA A 66 1.67 -9.12 33.41
CA ALA A 66 3.09 -9.16 33.13
C ALA A 66 3.47 -10.23 32.10
N GLN A 67 2.93 -11.43 32.25
CA GLN A 67 3.13 -12.52 31.28
C GLN A 67 2.55 -12.18 29.90
N LEU A 68 1.42 -11.45 29.84
CA LEU A 68 0.85 -11.00 28.57
C LEU A 68 1.80 -10.02 27.87
N ILE A 69 2.33 -9.05 28.60
CA ILE A 69 3.26 -8.05 28.06
C ILE A 69 4.58 -8.67 27.64
N GLU A 70 5.10 -9.62 28.42
CA GLU A 70 6.28 -10.40 28.06
C GLU A 70 6.05 -11.17 26.75
N ARG A 71 4.90 -11.85 26.61
CA ARG A 71 4.55 -12.57 25.39
C ARG A 71 4.39 -11.67 24.17
N VAL A 72 3.79 -10.49 24.33
CA VAL A 72 3.70 -9.48 23.25
C VAL A 72 5.08 -8.90 22.90
N GLY A 73 5.92 -8.64 23.89
CA GLY A 73 7.27 -8.13 23.69
C GLY A 73 8.26 -9.14 23.08
N ALA A 74 7.97 -10.45 23.21
CA ALA A 74 8.72 -11.51 22.56
C ALA A 74 8.51 -11.54 21.04
N ASP A 75 7.29 -11.27 20.58
CA ASP A 75 6.96 -11.18 19.17
C ASP A 75 5.82 -10.19 18.91
N LEU A 76 6.18 -8.95 18.55
CA LEU A 76 5.23 -7.91 18.18
C LEU A 76 4.45 -8.27 16.90
N ASN A 77 5.04 -9.07 16.01
CA ASN A 77 4.40 -9.47 14.74
C ASN A 77 3.33 -10.54 14.96
N ALA A 78 3.36 -11.29 16.06
CA ALA A 78 2.29 -12.23 16.43
C ALA A 78 0.95 -11.52 16.69
N ALA A 79 1.02 -10.26 17.15
CA ALA A 79 -0.14 -9.40 17.38
C ALA A 79 -0.43 -8.46 16.20
N SER A 80 0.57 -8.10 15.40
CA SER A 80 0.41 -7.21 14.26
C SER A 80 -0.32 -7.87 13.08
N PRO A 81 -1.17 -7.14 12.33
CA PRO A 81 -1.59 -7.59 11.00
C PRO A 81 -0.39 -7.50 10.06
N VAL A 82 0.42 -8.56 9.97
CA VAL A 82 1.68 -8.58 9.18
C VAL A 82 1.48 -8.27 7.69
N GLU A 83 0.26 -8.33 7.18
CA GLU A 83 -0.09 -7.87 5.82
C GLU A 83 -0.07 -6.34 5.68
N VAL A 84 -0.04 -5.60 6.80
CA VAL A 84 -0.16 -4.14 6.90
C VAL A 84 0.94 -3.51 7.79
N ALA A 85 1.49 -4.22 8.77
CA ALA A 85 2.53 -3.67 9.62
C ALA A 85 3.48 -4.78 10.09
N VAL A 86 4.76 -4.65 9.76
CA VAL A 86 5.82 -5.57 10.22
C VAL A 86 6.81 -4.80 11.06
N PHE A 87 7.02 -5.26 12.29
CA PHE A 87 8.03 -4.76 13.21
C PHE A 87 9.34 -5.49 12.93
N ASP A 88 10.33 -4.78 12.41
CA ASP A 88 11.68 -5.31 12.22
C ASP A 88 12.62 -4.71 13.26
N LYS A 89 13.35 -5.56 13.99
CA LYS A 89 14.29 -5.11 15.04
C LYS A 89 15.62 -4.79 14.38
N THR A 90 15.98 -3.51 14.37
CA THR A 90 17.17 -2.99 13.67
C THR A 90 18.38 -2.77 14.57
N SER A 91 18.17 -2.62 15.89
CA SER A 91 19.23 -2.47 16.88
C SER A 91 18.78 -3.08 18.21
N GLY A 92 19.70 -3.69 18.94
CA GLY A 92 19.41 -4.37 20.21
C GLY A 92 19.84 -5.83 20.24
N THR A 93 19.60 -6.51 21.36
CA THR A 93 19.85 -7.95 21.47
C THR A 93 18.80 -8.75 20.69
N SER A 94 19.10 -9.98 20.27
CA SER A 94 18.12 -10.87 19.60
C SER A 94 17.02 -11.39 20.53
N ARG A 95 17.05 -11.02 21.82
CA ARG A 95 16.12 -11.46 22.87
C ARG A 95 14.90 -10.52 22.96
N LEU A 96 14.11 -10.70 24.02
CA LEU A 96 12.96 -9.86 24.40
C LEU A 96 13.25 -8.37 24.19
N LEU A 97 12.22 -7.62 23.82
CA LEU A 97 12.23 -6.17 23.75
C LEU A 97 12.82 -5.55 25.02
N ASP A 98 13.81 -4.68 24.89
CA ASP A 98 14.46 -3.97 25.99
C ASP A 98 14.70 -2.48 25.70
N VAL A 99 14.92 -1.69 26.75
CA VAL A 99 15.14 -0.25 26.64
C VAL A 99 16.37 0.03 25.78
N GLY A 100 16.21 0.91 24.78
CA GLY A 100 17.24 1.24 23.80
C GLY A 100 17.14 0.48 22.48
N ASP A 101 16.39 -0.62 22.42
CA ASP A 101 16.18 -1.35 21.17
C ASP A 101 15.47 -0.47 20.12
N GLU A 102 15.94 -0.53 18.87
CA GLU A 102 15.33 0.21 17.76
C GLU A 102 14.62 -0.74 16.80
N TYR A 103 13.42 -0.35 16.40
CA TYR A 103 12.60 -1.06 15.43
C TYR A 103 12.27 -0.15 14.26
N VAL A 104 12.10 -0.76 13.08
CA VAL A 104 11.44 -0.11 11.95
C VAL A 104 10.10 -0.81 11.74
N VAL A 105 9.01 -0.06 11.87
CA VAL A 105 7.67 -0.54 11.52
C VAL A 105 7.44 -0.27 10.04
N HIS A 106 7.39 -1.33 9.24
CA HIS A 106 7.15 -1.25 7.81
C HIS A 106 5.66 -1.20 7.52
N MET A 107 5.18 -0.09 6.93
CA MET A 107 3.78 0.10 6.54
C MET A 107 3.65 0.12 4.99
N PRO A 108 2.48 -0.26 4.43
CA PRO A 108 2.24 -0.28 2.99
C PRO A 108 2.58 1.04 2.29
N GLY A 109 3.59 1.02 1.42
CA GLY A 109 4.11 2.20 0.73
C GLY A 109 5.56 2.48 1.12
N PRO A 110 6.09 3.69 0.88
CA PRO A 110 7.46 4.06 1.24
C PRO A 110 7.61 4.44 2.73
N TRP A 111 6.71 3.93 3.59
CA TRP A 111 6.57 4.40 4.96
C TRP A 111 7.33 3.47 5.91
N ASN A 112 8.54 3.90 6.25
CA ASN A 112 9.29 3.32 7.36
C ASN A 112 9.01 4.17 8.59
N CYS A 113 8.55 3.52 9.66
CA CYS A 113 8.22 4.17 10.92
C CYS A 113 9.26 3.72 11.96
N PRO A 114 10.44 4.39 12.03
CA PRO A 114 11.48 4.04 12.98
C PRO A 114 11.09 4.46 14.40
N VAL A 115 11.20 3.54 15.34
CA VAL A 115 10.85 3.73 16.75
C VAL A 115 11.94 3.15 17.65
N ARG A 116 12.03 3.67 18.88
CA ARG A 116 12.94 3.16 19.91
C ARG A 116 12.20 2.88 21.19
N VAL A 117 12.52 1.77 21.86
CA VAL A 117 12.01 1.45 23.18
C VAL A 117 12.62 2.42 24.18
N VAL A 118 11.78 3.21 24.85
CA VAL A 118 12.23 4.22 25.84
C VAL A 118 11.85 3.85 27.27
N GLU A 119 10.94 2.89 27.43
CA GLU A 119 10.46 2.46 28.72
C GLU A 119 9.97 1.03 28.63
N ARG A 120 10.27 0.24 29.67
CA ARG A 120 9.78 -1.11 29.86
C ARG A 120 9.54 -1.31 31.36
N THR A 121 8.34 -1.76 31.70
CA THR A 121 7.96 -2.19 33.04
C THR A 121 7.46 -3.64 32.94
N PRO A 122 7.19 -4.32 34.07
CA PRO A 122 6.57 -5.64 34.02
C PRO A 122 5.24 -5.65 33.24
N VAL A 123 4.49 -4.55 33.23
CA VAL A 123 3.12 -4.49 32.70
C VAL A 123 2.93 -3.50 31.54
N SER A 124 4.01 -2.89 31.05
CA SER A 124 3.96 -1.98 29.91
C SER A 124 5.30 -1.84 29.20
N PHE A 125 5.27 -1.37 27.95
CA PHE A 125 6.43 -0.84 27.27
C PHE A 125 6.04 0.35 26.38
N ARG A 126 7.01 1.22 26.08
CA ARG A 126 6.80 2.42 25.27
C ARG A 126 7.80 2.54 24.14
N PHE A 127 7.30 2.99 23.00
CA PHE A 127 8.09 3.44 21.88
C PHE A 127 8.04 4.96 21.77
N VAL A 128 9.18 5.57 21.47
CA VAL A 128 9.25 6.94 20.94
C VAL A 128 9.51 6.89 19.44
N THR A 129 8.97 7.84 18.68
CA THR A 129 9.27 7.95 17.26
C THR A 129 10.65 8.55 17.02
N LEU A 130 11.34 8.06 15.99
CA LEU A 130 12.65 8.56 15.57
C LEU A 130 12.52 9.41 14.28
N ARG A 131 13.58 10.17 13.96
CA ARG A 131 13.69 10.94 12.71
C ARG A 131 13.42 10.05 11.50
N GLY A 132 12.56 10.54 10.60
CA GLY A 132 12.07 9.78 9.45
C GLY A 132 10.71 9.11 9.70
N HIS A 133 10.22 9.10 10.95
CA HIS A 133 8.85 8.71 11.25
C HIS A 133 7.88 9.85 10.88
N LEU A 134 6.73 9.50 10.31
CA LEU A 134 5.68 10.47 9.93
C LEU A 134 5.03 11.20 11.11
N GLU A 135 5.26 10.72 12.33
CA GLU A 135 4.63 11.18 13.55
C GLU A 135 5.71 11.54 14.57
N ALA A 136 5.51 12.65 15.27
CA ALA A 136 6.31 13.02 16.44
C ALA A 136 5.50 12.62 17.67
N GLY A 137 5.96 11.61 18.42
CA GLY A 137 5.12 11.04 19.47
C GLY A 137 5.68 9.87 20.23
N GLU A 138 4.90 9.43 21.21
CA GLU A 138 5.10 8.21 21.96
C GLU A 138 3.87 7.29 21.84
N ILE A 139 4.09 5.99 21.89
CA ILE A 139 3.05 4.98 21.97
C ILE A 139 3.37 3.98 23.07
N GLU A 140 2.39 3.74 23.93
CA GLU A 140 2.43 2.81 25.05
C GLU A 140 1.57 1.59 24.77
N PHE A 141 2.08 0.43 25.17
CA PHE A 141 1.34 -0.83 25.24
C PHE A 141 1.32 -1.25 26.69
N ARG A 142 0.15 -1.43 27.28
CA ARG A 142 0.01 -1.81 28.69
C ARG A 142 -1.07 -2.85 28.91
N ALA A 143 -0.88 -3.67 29.94
CA ALA A 143 -1.87 -4.62 30.40
C ALA A 143 -2.16 -4.38 31.89
N GLU A 144 -3.43 -4.52 32.28
CA GLU A 144 -3.86 -4.40 33.67
C GLU A 144 -4.92 -5.44 34.00
N ARG A 145 -5.15 -5.67 35.30
CA ARG A 145 -6.23 -6.56 35.76
C ARG A 145 -7.51 -5.75 35.92
N THR A 146 -8.61 -6.24 35.36
CA THR A 146 -9.91 -5.58 35.52
C THR A 146 -10.48 -5.88 36.92
N ARG A 147 -11.40 -5.02 37.37
CA ARG A 147 -12.12 -5.23 38.65
C ARG A 147 -12.91 -6.55 38.69
N GLU A 148 -13.30 -7.05 37.53
CA GLU A 148 -14.04 -8.31 37.34
C GLU A 148 -13.12 -9.54 37.27
N GLY A 149 -11.81 -9.38 37.52
CA GLY A 149 -10.83 -10.47 37.52
C GLY A 149 -10.26 -10.85 36.14
N GLY A 150 -10.71 -10.19 35.07
CA GLY A 150 -10.18 -10.34 33.70
C GLY A 150 -8.92 -9.50 33.43
N LEU A 151 -8.49 -9.44 32.18
CA LEU A 151 -7.41 -8.56 31.72
C LEU A 151 -7.96 -7.43 30.85
N ALA A 152 -7.33 -6.26 30.92
CA ALA A 152 -7.51 -5.20 29.93
C ALA A 152 -6.16 -4.91 29.29
N PHE A 153 -6.12 -4.94 27.96
CA PHE A 153 -4.95 -4.53 27.19
C PHE A 153 -5.25 -3.20 26.50
N THR A 154 -4.36 -2.24 26.67
CA THR A 154 -4.51 -0.87 26.15
C THR A 154 -3.30 -0.47 25.32
N ILE A 155 -3.57 0.04 24.13
CA ILE A 155 -2.60 0.77 23.31
C ILE A 155 -2.97 2.24 23.40
N GLU A 156 -2.02 3.07 23.79
CA GLU A 156 -2.23 4.50 23.91
C GLU A 156 -1.14 5.27 23.19
N SER A 157 -1.51 6.14 22.26
CA SER A 157 -0.57 6.92 21.44
C SER A 157 -0.84 8.41 21.58
N TRP A 158 0.22 9.20 21.73
CA TRP A 158 0.18 10.66 21.71
C TRP A 158 1.10 11.16 20.60
N ALA A 159 0.52 11.78 19.57
CA ALA A 159 1.28 12.16 18.38
C ALA A 159 0.82 13.48 17.73
N ARG A 160 1.80 14.23 17.23
CA ARG A 160 1.63 15.32 16.25
C ARG A 160 2.24 14.89 14.91
N SER A 161 1.98 15.66 13.85
CA SER A 161 2.64 15.42 12.56
C SER A 161 4.15 15.64 12.70
N GLY A 162 4.97 14.72 12.17
CA GLY A 162 6.43 14.82 12.23
C GLY A 162 6.98 16.08 11.56
N ASP A 163 6.37 16.50 10.43
CA ASP A 163 6.69 17.75 9.75
C ASP A 163 5.47 18.34 9.00
N ARG A 164 5.65 19.51 8.35
CA ARG A 164 4.61 20.20 7.57
C ARG A 164 4.21 19.45 6.30
N ILE A 165 5.10 18.68 5.69
CA ILE A 165 4.86 17.90 4.47
C ILE A 165 3.99 16.69 4.83
N ALA A 166 4.32 16.00 5.91
CA ALA A 166 3.51 14.97 6.54
C ALA A 166 2.13 15.54 6.93
N GLU A 167 2.02 16.76 7.46
CA GLU A 167 0.72 17.34 7.85
C GLU A 167 -0.19 17.56 6.64
N VAL A 168 0.37 18.08 5.54
CA VAL A 168 -0.33 18.26 4.26
C VAL A 168 -0.70 16.90 3.68
N LEU A 169 0.18 15.90 3.77
CA LEU A 169 -0.08 14.53 3.33
C LEU A 169 -1.20 13.87 4.17
N TYR A 170 -1.22 14.03 5.49
CA TYR A 170 -2.23 13.55 6.44
C TYR A 170 -3.60 14.19 6.22
N LYS A 171 -3.65 15.47 5.82
CA LYS A 171 -4.90 16.17 5.47
C LYS A 171 -5.41 15.81 4.07
N ARG A 172 -4.51 15.49 3.13
CA ARG A 172 -4.82 15.24 1.71
C ARG A 172 -5.08 13.76 1.38
N LEU A 173 -4.57 12.83 2.19
CA LEU A 173 -4.80 11.39 2.09
C LEU A 173 -5.54 10.92 3.36
N GLY A 174 -6.88 10.93 3.36
CA GLY A 174 -7.71 10.42 4.48
C GLY A 174 -7.50 8.93 4.83
N ILE A 175 -6.56 8.26 4.17
CA ILE A 175 -6.23 6.84 4.24
C ILE A 175 -5.35 6.52 5.47
N ALA A 176 -4.45 7.43 5.88
CA ALA A 176 -3.51 7.17 6.97
C ALA A 176 -4.17 7.08 8.36
N LYS A 177 -5.24 7.87 8.60
CA LYS A 177 -5.98 7.88 9.88
C LYS A 177 -6.79 6.60 10.10
N GLU A 178 -7.43 6.10 9.06
CA GLU A 178 -8.18 4.83 9.12
C GLU A 178 -7.20 3.65 9.28
N MET A 179 -6.01 3.71 8.68
CA MET A 179 -5.00 2.63 8.79
C MET A 179 -4.52 2.39 10.23
N GLN A 180 -4.18 3.44 10.98
CA GLN A 180 -3.77 3.30 12.40
C GLN A 180 -4.91 2.77 13.27
N LEU A 181 -6.11 3.33 13.11
CA LEU A 181 -7.30 2.85 13.82
C LEU A 181 -7.48 1.35 13.66
N HIS A 182 -7.46 0.89 12.42
CA HIS A 182 -7.75 -0.51 12.16
C HIS A 182 -6.59 -1.44 12.50
N MET A 183 -5.34 -1.00 12.34
CA MET A 183 -4.15 -1.74 12.74
C MET A 183 -4.15 -1.99 14.25
N TRP A 184 -4.36 -0.95 15.06
CA TRP A 184 -4.35 -1.09 16.53
C TRP A 184 -5.56 -1.85 17.06
N THR A 185 -6.73 -1.70 16.44
CA THR A 185 -7.90 -2.51 16.78
C THR A 185 -7.63 -3.99 16.54
N HIS A 186 -7.01 -4.34 15.41
CA HIS A 186 -6.63 -5.72 15.10
C HIS A 186 -5.57 -6.23 16.08
N PHE A 187 -4.57 -5.39 16.40
CA PHE A 187 -3.54 -5.72 17.37
C PHE A 187 -4.16 -6.09 18.71
N CYS A 188 -5.08 -5.28 19.24
CA CYS A 188 -5.81 -5.59 20.46
C CYS A 188 -6.57 -6.93 20.37
N THR A 189 -7.27 -7.22 19.27
CA THR A 189 -7.95 -8.50 19.09
C THR A 189 -6.98 -9.69 19.08
N ARG A 190 -5.84 -9.58 18.39
CA ARG A 190 -4.82 -10.64 18.37
C ARG A 190 -4.16 -10.85 19.73
N VAL A 191 -3.93 -9.78 20.50
CA VAL A 191 -3.43 -9.89 21.88
C VAL A 191 -4.40 -10.67 22.76
N ALA A 192 -5.71 -10.47 22.59
CA ALA A 192 -6.70 -11.28 23.30
C ALA A 192 -6.57 -12.77 22.96
N GLU A 193 -6.37 -13.12 21.68
CA GLU A 193 -6.13 -14.51 21.27
C GLU A 193 -4.80 -15.07 21.80
N LEU A 194 -3.71 -14.29 21.75
CA LEU A 194 -2.39 -14.66 22.27
C LEU A 194 -2.40 -14.87 23.79
N SER A 195 -3.34 -14.23 24.49
CA SER A 195 -3.53 -14.45 25.92
C SER A 195 -4.15 -15.81 26.24
N GLY A 196 -4.76 -16.50 25.26
CA GLY A 196 -5.58 -17.69 25.48
C GLY A 196 -6.99 -17.38 26.03
N GLY A 197 -7.32 -16.10 26.21
CA GLY A 197 -8.63 -15.63 26.66
C GLY A 197 -9.59 -15.29 25.51
N ARG A 198 -10.76 -14.77 25.87
CA ARG A 198 -11.80 -14.32 24.93
C ARG A 198 -12.07 -12.83 25.10
N VAL A 199 -12.21 -12.12 23.98
CA VAL A 199 -12.63 -10.72 23.96
C VAL A 199 -14.01 -10.57 24.60
N ILE A 200 -14.15 -9.61 25.52
CA ILE A 200 -15.42 -9.19 26.11
C ILE A 200 -15.86 -7.89 25.44
N GLY A 201 -17.01 -7.90 24.76
CA GLY A 201 -17.52 -6.73 24.05
C GLY A 201 -16.71 -6.39 22.80
N GLU A 202 -16.66 -5.11 22.46
CA GLU A 202 -15.86 -4.60 21.34
C GLU A 202 -14.61 -3.87 21.84
N VAL A 203 -13.63 -3.68 20.95
CA VAL A 203 -12.47 -2.84 21.25
C VAL A 203 -12.95 -1.40 21.40
N GLU A 204 -12.74 -0.84 22.59
CA GLU A 204 -13.08 0.54 22.88
C GLU A 204 -12.05 1.45 22.23
N VAL A 205 -12.52 2.34 21.35
CA VAL A 205 -11.67 3.30 20.65
C VAL A 205 -12.05 4.71 21.08
N LEU A 206 -11.06 5.39 21.64
CA LEU A 206 -11.14 6.79 22.00
C LEU A 206 -10.12 7.59 21.19
N THR A 207 -10.58 8.68 20.59
CA THR A 207 -9.72 9.61 19.85
C THR A 207 -10.04 11.03 20.26
N GLU A 208 -9.04 11.69 20.84
CA GLU A 208 -9.12 13.09 21.21
C GLU A 208 -8.18 13.94 20.37
N ARG A 209 -8.58 15.19 20.15
CA ARG A 209 -7.82 16.19 19.41
C ARG A 209 -7.75 17.47 20.21
N ALA A 210 -6.55 17.96 20.46
CA ALA A 210 -6.32 19.29 21.02
C ALA A 210 -5.63 20.18 19.97
N ASP A 211 -6.20 21.36 19.74
CA ASP A 211 -5.52 22.39 18.95
C ASP A 211 -4.48 23.08 19.84
N VAL A 212 -3.22 23.08 19.41
CA VAL A 212 -2.12 23.74 20.12
C VAL A 212 -2.04 25.18 19.62
N SER A 213 -2.53 26.13 20.40
CA SER A 213 -2.45 27.57 20.08
C SER A 213 -1.00 28.05 20.17
N GLY A 214 -0.34 28.23 19.03
CA GLY A 214 0.91 28.99 18.88
C GLY A 214 0.67 30.34 18.20
N PRO A 215 1.49 31.37 18.44
CA PRO A 215 1.20 32.74 18.02
C PRO A 215 1.70 33.02 16.61
N GLU A 216 0.91 32.72 15.56
CA GLU A 216 1.17 33.30 14.22
C GLU A 216 -0.13 33.68 13.52
N ARG A 217 -0.66 34.85 13.91
CA ARG A 217 -1.61 35.65 13.14
C ARG A 217 -0.81 36.38 12.05
N GLY A 218 -0.89 35.95 10.78
CA GLY A 218 -0.24 36.70 9.70
C GLY A 218 -0.56 36.33 8.25
N GLN A 219 -1.01 35.11 7.94
CA GLN A 219 -1.21 34.69 6.52
C GLN A 219 -2.57 34.02 6.25
N ARG A 220 -3.64 34.52 6.89
CA ARG A 220 -4.97 33.85 6.88
C ARG A 220 -6.00 34.35 5.86
N LEU A 221 -5.70 35.33 5.01
CA LEU A 221 -6.74 35.95 4.17
C LEU A 221 -6.70 35.61 2.68
N LEU A 222 -5.57 35.19 2.10
CA LEU A 222 -5.50 34.94 0.64
C LEU A 222 -5.95 33.54 0.20
N THR A 223 -6.03 32.56 1.09
CA THR A 223 -6.25 31.12 0.73
C THR A 223 -7.67 30.60 0.96
N ARG A 224 -8.65 31.48 1.16
CA ARG A 224 -10.05 31.07 1.46
C ARG A 224 -10.98 31.04 0.25
N ALA A 225 -10.66 31.75 -0.85
CA ALA A 225 -11.55 31.79 -2.01
C ALA A 225 -11.39 30.59 -2.97
N VAL A 226 -10.18 30.04 -3.12
CA VAL A 226 -9.88 29.02 -4.16
C VAL A 226 -10.23 27.59 -3.71
N THR A 227 -10.28 27.31 -2.41
CA THR A 227 -10.42 25.95 -1.85
C THR A 227 -11.87 25.45 -1.77
N ALA A 228 -12.85 26.35 -1.66
CA ALA A 228 -14.25 25.98 -1.42
C ALA A 228 -14.97 25.40 -2.66
N ALA A 229 -14.54 25.79 -3.87
CA ALA A 229 -15.18 25.35 -5.11
C ALA A 229 -14.76 23.93 -5.55
N PHE A 230 -13.56 23.46 -5.19
CA PHE A 230 -13.02 22.17 -5.62
C PHE A 230 -13.39 20.98 -4.73
N ALA A 231 -13.61 21.20 -3.43
CA ALA A 231 -13.88 20.11 -2.48
C ALA A 231 -15.31 19.55 -2.60
N ARG A 232 -16.29 20.40 -2.94
CA ARG A 232 -17.70 20.00 -3.06
C ARG A 232 -17.98 19.14 -4.30
N THR A 233 -17.26 19.36 -5.40
CA THR A 233 -17.40 18.58 -6.64
C THR A 233 -16.75 17.19 -6.55
N PHE A 234 -15.68 17.03 -5.76
CA PHE A 234 -14.97 15.76 -5.64
C PHE A 234 -15.67 14.75 -4.70
N ALA A 235 -16.26 15.22 -3.59
CA ALA A 235 -16.99 14.36 -2.66
C ALA A 235 -18.28 13.79 -3.28
N LEU A 236 -18.96 14.58 -4.11
CA LEU A 236 -20.13 14.12 -4.86
C LEU A 236 -19.77 13.06 -5.92
N ALA A 237 -18.60 13.18 -6.55
CA ALA A 237 -18.13 12.24 -7.58
C ALA A 237 -17.65 10.89 -7.01
N ALA A 238 -17.21 10.85 -5.74
CA ALA A 238 -16.72 9.64 -5.08
C ALA A 238 -17.84 8.73 -4.53
N HIS A 239 -19.04 9.27 -4.29
CA HIS A 239 -20.21 8.50 -3.82
C HIS A 239 -20.94 7.74 -4.94
N LEU A 240 -20.46 7.83 -6.18
CA LEU A 240 -21.12 7.27 -7.37
C LEU A 240 -20.29 6.21 -8.12
N ARG A 241 -19.23 5.63 -7.51
CA ARG A 241 -18.23 4.84 -8.28
C ARG A 241 -17.82 3.51 -7.67
N ASP A 242 -17.74 2.50 -8.55
CA ASP A 242 -17.51 1.06 -8.23
C ASP A 242 -16.03 0.61 -8.20
N ARG A 243 -15.03 1.49 -8.44
CA ARG A 243 -13.58 1.12 -8.44
C ARG A 243 -12.66 2.19 -7.84
N PRO A 244 -11.78 1.85 -6.86
CA PRO A 244 -10.97 2.85 -6.14
C PRO A 244 -9.58 3.22 -6.75
N LEU A 245 -8.99 2.46 -7.69
CA LEU A 245 -7.75 2.83 -8.42
C LEU A 245 -7.75 2.23 -9.85
N HIS A 246 -7.18 2.94 -10.82
CA HIS A 246 -7.22 2.62 -12.26
C HIS A 246 -8.63 2.43 -12.85
N PRO A 247 -9.54 3.41 -12.68
CA PRO A 247 -10.95 3.28 -13.04
C PRO A 247 -11.17 3.12 -14.55
N ARG A 248 -10.26 3.65 -15.38
CA ARG A 248 -10.33 3.59 -16.85
C ARG A 248 -8.93 3.40 -17.43
N GLY A 249 -8.82 2.51 -18.41
CA GLY A 249 -7.62 2.26 -19.17
C GLY A 249 -7.96 1.87 -20.61
N LEU A 250 -6.97 1.98 -21.49
CA LEU A 250 -7.07 1.52 -22.87
C LEU A 250 -6.19 0.28 -23.02
N VAL A 251 -6.75 -0.73 -23.68
CA VAL A 251 -6.04 -1.95 -24.09
C VAL A 251 -5.71 -1.81 -25.57
N LEU A 252 -4.46 -2.10 -25.90
CA LEU A 252 -3.94 -2.07 -27.27
C LEU A 252 -3.20 -3.38 -27.57
N ASP A 253 -3.22 -3.77 -28.83
CA ASP A 253 -2.36 -4.86 -29.29
C ASP A 253 -0.91 -4.39 -29.30
N ALA A 254 0.01 -5.32 -29.08
CA ALA A 254 1.42 -5.02 -28.94
C ALA A 254 2.28 -6.04 -29.69
N ALA A 255 3.29 -5.53 -30.38
CA ALA A 255 4.41 -6.32 -30.88
C ALA A 255 5.63 -6.02 -30.00
N LEU A 256 6.28 -7.08 -29.52
CA LEU A 256 7.46 -7.04 -28.67
C LEU A 256 8.63 -7.64 -29.46
N THR A 257 9.58 -6.81 -29.87
CA THR A 257 10.78 -7.28 -30.57
C THR A 257 11.94 -7.30 -29.58
N LEU A 258 12.48 -8.49 -29.30
CA LEU A 258 13.64 -8.68 -28.44
C LEU A 258 14.91 -8.66 -29.28
N HIS A 259 15.96 -8.03 -28.75
CA HIS A 259 17.25 -7.85 -29.41
C HIS A 259 18.42 -8.39 -28.58
N GLY A 260 18.13 -9.12 -27.50
CA GLY A 260 19.14 -9.51 -26.52
C GLY A 260 19.75 -8.33 -25.76
N THR A 261 20.67 -8.63 -24.84
CA THR A 261 21.54 -7.64 -24.19
C THR A 261 23.01 -7.97 -24.46
N SER A 262 23.91 -7.05 -24.12
CA SER A 262 25.36 -7.24 -24.29
C SER A 262 25.95 -8.34 -23.40
N GLN A 263 25.23 -8.76 -22.35
CA GLN A 263 25.65 -9.82 -21.44
C GLN A 263 24.58 -10.91 -21.38
N HIS A 264 25.01 -12.16 -21.22
CA HIS A 264 24.06 -13.27 -21.07
C HIS A 264 23.49 -13.32 -19.65
N TRP A 265 22.16 -13.36 -19.51
CA TRP A 265 21.46 -13.39 -18.21
C TRP A 265 20.87 -14.75 -17.84
N GLY A 266 20.82 -15.71 -18.77
CA GLY A 266 20.10 -16.97 -18.59
C GLY A 266 18.58 -16.77 -18.58
N VAL A 267 18.09 -15.69 -19.20
CA VAL A 267 16.68 -15.29 -19.23
C VAL A 267 16.28 -15.05 -20.67
N PRO A 268 15.37 -15.87 -21.24
CA PRO A 268 14.94 -15.73 -22.64
C PRO A 268 14.43 -14.32 -23.00
N LEU A 269 13.70 -13.66 -22.08
CA LEU A 269 13.23 -12.29 -22.29
C LEU A 269 14.37 -11.26 -22.52
N LEU A 270 15.53 -11.47 -21.90
CA LEU A 270 16.67 -10.55 -21.97
C LEU A 270 17.72 -10.99 -22.99
N ASP A 271 17.75 -12.27 -23.36
CA ASP A 271 18.82 -12.86 -24.17
C ASP A 271 18.38 -13.17 -25.62
N ASP A 272 17.09 -13.44 -25.86
CA ASP A 272 16.62 -13.88 -27.17
C ASP A 272 16.50 -12.74 -28.19
N HIS A 273 16.60 -13.12 -29.47
CA HIS A 273 16.30 -12.28 -30.63
C HIS A 273 15.05 -12.82 -31.31
N THR A 274 13.88 -12.32 -30.91
CA THR A 274 12.59 -12.85 -31.38
C THR A 274 11.49 -11.80 -31.34
N GLU A 275 10.41 -12.04 -32.08
CA GLU A 275 9.21 -11.21 -32.07
C GLU A 275 8.07 -11.94 -31.35
N LEU A 276 7.49 -11.29 -30.35
CA LEU A 276 6.38 -11.80 -29.56
C LEU A 276 5.16 -10.90 -29.73
N ARG A 277 3.98 -11.51 -29.73
CA ARG A 277 2.70 -10.79 -29.75
C ARG A 277 2.08 -10.75 -28.37
N GLY A 278 1.49 -9.61 -28.04
CA GLY A 278 0.90 -9.37 -26.73
C GLY A 278 -0.13 -8.26 -26.72
N GLU A 279 -0.55 -7.90 -25.52
CA GLU A 279 -1.51 -6.83 -25.26
C GLU A 279 -0.92 -5.91 -24.18
N VAL A 280 -1.18 -4.61 -24.32
CA VAL A 280 -0.76 -3.60 -23.35
C VAL A 280 -1.95 -2.81 -22.87
N ARG A 281 -2.06 -2.67 -21.54
CA ARG A 281 -3.03 -1.80 -20.90
C ARG A 281 -2.34 -0.56 -20.34
N LEU A 282 -2.76 0.60 -20.85
CA LEU A 282 -2.35 1.91 -20.35
C LEU A 282 -3.46 2.48 -19.47
N SER A 283 -3.12 2.93 -18.26
CA SER A 283 -4.13 3.37 -17.29
C SER A 283 -3.64 4.45 -16.32
N ARG A 284 -4.56 5.29 -15.86
CA ARG A 284 -4.29 6.36 -14.88
C ARG A 284 -4.69 5.91 -13.48
N ALA A 285 -3.81 6.04 -12.48
CA ALA A 285 -4.05 5.49 -11.15
C ALA A 285 -5.12 6.26 -10.35
N VAL A 286 -5.00 7.59 -10.28
CA VAL A 286 -5.86 8.46 -9.45
C VAL A 286 -7.10 8.91 -10.23
N GLY A 287 -7.00 9.03 -11.55
CA GLY A 287 -8.12 9.48 -12.40
C GLY A 287 -8.36 10.98 -12.30
N LEU A 288 -7.31 11.76 -12.04
CA LEU A 288 -7.37 13.22 -12.06
C LEU A 288 -7.68 13.73 -13.47
N PRO A 289 -8.24 14.95 -13.62
CA PRO A 289 -8.42 15.60 -14.91
C PRO A 289 -7.15 15.52 -15.78
N PRO A 290 -7.26 15.38 -17.11
CA PRO A 290 -6.12 15.15 -18.00
C PRO A 290 -4.96 16.16 -17.88
N ALA A 291 -5.27 17.40 -17.50
CA ALA A 291 -4.32 18.49 -17.30
C ALA A 291 -3.45 18.36 -16.04
N LEU A 292 -3.86 17.53 -15.06
CA LEU A 292 -3.10 17.32 -13.82
C LEU A 292 -2.19 16.09 -13.91
N PRO A 293 -1.02 16.11 -13.24
CA PRO A 293 -0.14 14.95 -13.15
C PRO A 293 -0.82 13.76 -12.47
N ASP A 294 -0.62 12.56 -13.01
CA ASP A 294 -1.14 11.31 -12.46
C ASP A 294 -0.05 10.23 -12.52
N LEU A 295 -0.25 9.13 -11.81
CA LEU A 295 0.61 7.96 -11.97
C LEU A 295 0.10 7.14 -13.13
N LEU A 296 0.95 6.96 -14.14
CA LEU A 296 0.58 6.25 -15.36
C LEU A 296 1.12 4.82 -15.27
N GLY A 297 0.22 3.86 -15.45
CA GLY A 297 0.54 2.44 -15.46
C GLY A 297 0.60 1.89 -16.89
N LEU A 298 1.57 1.02 -17.14
CA LEU A 298 1.71 0.21 -18.34
C LEU A 298 1.77 -1.25 -17.89
N ALA A 299 0.76 -2.03 -18.24
CA ALA A 299 0.72 -3.46 -17.97
C ALA A 299 0.82 -4.21 -19.29
N LEU A 300 1.84 -5.04 -19.46
CA LEU A 300 2.12 -5.83 -20.66
C LEU A 300 1.79 -7.30 -20.37
N ARG A 301 1.12 -7.96 -21.31
CA ARG A 301 0.86 -9.40 -21.31
C ARG A 301 1.29 -9.98 -22.66
N TRP A 302 2.01 -11.09 -22.67
CA TRP A 302 2.43 -11.74 -23.92
C TRP A 302 2.53 -13.25 -23.75
N ARG A 303 2.55 -13.97 -24.88
CA ARG A 303 2.78 -15.41 -24.90
C ARG A 303 4.27 -15.71 -24.89
N GLN A 304 4.70 -16.60 -24.01
CA GLN A 304 6.06 -17.09 -23.94
C GLN A 304 6.16 -18.42 -24.71
N PRO A 305 7.05 -18.52 -25.72
CA PRO A 305 7.32 -19.77 -26.42
C PRO A 305 7.76 -20.87 -25.44
N PRO A 306 7.53 -22.15 -25.73
CA PRO A 306 7.94 -23.24 -24.86
C PRO A 306 9.48 -23.31 -24.73
N ALA A 307 9.98 -23.53 -23.52
CA ALA A 307 11.41 -23.71 -23.27
C ALA A 307 11.77 -25.19 -23.40
N GLY A 308 12.24 -25.58 -24.58
CA GLY A 308 12.39 -26.99 -24.95
C GLY A 308 11.03 -27.64 -25.25
N GLY A 309 10.98 -28.53 -26.25
CA GLY A 309 9.75 -29.02 -26.90
C GLY A 309 8.73 -29.79 -26.04
N THR A 310 8.90 -29.81 -24.72
CA THR A 310 8.06 -30.56 -23.76
C THR A 310 7.27 -29.66 -22.80
N GLU A 311 7.57 -28.36 -22.70
CA GLU A 311 6.79 -27.43 -21.86
C GLU A 311 5.60 -26.83 -22.62
N PRO A 312 4.45 -26.57 -21.97
CA PRO A 312 3.34 -25.86 -22.59
C PRO A 312 3.66 -24.37 -22.81
N GLU A 313 3.04 -23.76 -23.83
CA GLU A 313 3.02 -22.29 -23.97
C GLU A 313 2.39 -21.65 -22.72
N THR A 314 3.04 -20.62 -22.19
CA THR A 314 2.55 -19.89 -21.02
C THR A 314 2.37 -18.41 -21.34
N THR A 315 1.63 -17.71 -20.50
CA THR A 315 1.48 -16.25 -20.58
C THR A 315 2.34 -15.59 -19.52
N ALA A 316 3.05 -14.53 -19.88
CA ALA A 316 3.77 -13.68 -18.94
C ALA A 316 3.14 -12.30 -18.84
N GLU A 317 3.26 -11.70 -17.66
CA GLU A 317 2.77 -10.36 -17.38
C GLU A 317 3.84 -9.50 -16.69
N LEU A 318 3.98 -8.26 -17.18
CA LEU A 318 4.88 -7.26 -16.65
C LEU A 318 4.09 -6.01 -16.27
N LEU A 319 4.26 -5.55 -15.03
CA LEU A 319 3.63 -4.33 -14.52
C LEU A 319 4.67 -3.23 -14.37
N LEU A 320 4.47 -2.12 -15.07
CA LEU A 320 5.28 -0.92 -14.97
C LEU A 320 4.43 0.28 -14.57
N ALA A 321 5.05 1.24 -13.89
CA ALA A 321 4.46 2.53 -13.57
C ALA A 321 5.46 3.66 -13.80
N THR A 322 4.98 4.90 -13.91
CA THR A 322 5.87 6.04 -14.06
C THR A 322 6.78 6.21 -12.84
N THR A 323 8.09 6.16 -13.07
CA THR A 323 9.13 6.20 -12.02
C THR A 323 10.29 7.12 -12.40
N GLY A 324 11.21 7.35 -11.47
CA GLY A 324 12.50 7.98 -11.79
C GLY A 324 13.42 7.05 -12.59
N ARG A 325 14.40 7.62 -13.30
CA ARG A 325 15.38 6.86 -14.11
C ARG A 325 16.72 6.64 -13.40
N THR A 326 17.04 7.48 -12.43
CA THR A 326 18.33 7.45 -11.72
C THR A 326 18.43 6.24 -10.79
N PRO A 327 19.63 5.84 -10.33
CA PRO A 327 19.81 4.78 -9.32
C PRO A 327 18.94 4.96 -8.08
N LEU A 328 18.82 6.20 -7.57
CA LEU A 328 17.95 6.52 -6.43
C LEU A 328 16.48 6.67 -6.83
N GLY A 329 16.20 7.11 -8.06
CA GLY A 329 14.85 7.40 -8.54
C GLY A 329 14.08 6.20 -9.11
N ARG A 330 14.76 5.11 -9.51
CA ARG A 330 14.13 3.92 -10.12
C ARG A 330 13.22 3.11 -9.19
N ARG A 331 13.25 3.43 -7.88
CA ARG A 331 12.36 2.89 -6.85
C ARG A 331 11.32 3.90 -6.36
N LEU A 332 11.22 5.06 -7.00
CA LEU A 332 10.30 6.14 -6.63
C LEU A 332 9.30 6.38 -7.76
N LEU A 333 8.01 6.40 -7.40
CA LEU A 333 6.94 6.77 -8.32
C LEU A 333 7.04 8.26 -8.68
N ARG A 334 6.85 8.56 -9.96
CA ARG A 334 6.92 9.91 -10.50
C ARG A 334 5.61 10.24 -11.21
N PRO A 335 4.83 11.24 -10.75
CA PRO A 335 3.66 11.71 -11.48
C PRO A 335 4.07 12.23 -12.86
N ALA A 336 3.24 11.94 -13.86
CA ALA A 336 3.45 12.35 -15.24
C ALA A 336 2.17 12.95 -15.83
N THR A 337 2.35 13.90 -16.75
CA THR A 337 1.27 14.55 -17.50
C THR A 337 1.21 14.06 -18.95
N ARG A 338 2.07 13.12 -19.33
CA ARG A 338 2.23 12.63 -20.71
C ARG A 338 2.51 11.13 -20.71
N TRP A 339 1.90 10.39 -21.65
CA TRP A 339 2.26 9.01 -22.00
C TRP A 339 3.58 8.94 -22.77
N SER A 340 3.90 10.01 -23.50
CA SER A 340 5.18 10.15 -24.18
C SER A 340 5.64 11.61 -24.26
N PRO A 341 6.93 11.93 -24.07
CA PRO A 341 7.95 11.05 -23.53
C PRO A 341 7.70 10.74 -22.05
N ALA A 342 7.93 9.49 -21.65
CA ALA A 342 7.75 9.03 -20.28
C ALA A 342 8.67 7.83 -20.00
N PHE A 343 8.96 7.61 -18.72
CA PHE A 343 9.68 6.43 -18.26
C PHE A 343 8.79 5.60 -17.35
N TYR A 344 8.70 4.32 -17.67
CA TYR A 344 7.96 3.33 -16.92
C TYR A 344 8.96 2.34 -16.31
N GLY A 345 8.83 2.03 -15.04
CA GLY A 345 9.71 1.09 -14.34
C GLY A 345 8.90 0.12 -13.49
N SER A 346 9.47 -1.05 -13.23
CA SER A 346 8.83 -2.12 -12.45
C SER A 346 8.71 -1.80 -10.96
N LEU A 347 9.45 -0.78 -10.48
CA LEU A 347 9.59 -0.34 -9.08
C LEU A 347 10.26 -1.38 -8.15
N LEU A 348 9.89 -2.65 -8.32
CA LEU A 348 10.38 -3.82 -7.61
C LEU A 348 11.30 -4.62 -8.53
N ALA A 349 12.33 -5.21 -7.93
CA ALA A 349 13.32 -5.99 -8.66
C ALA A 349 12.81 -7.40 -9.00
N TYR A 350 13.42 -7.99 -10.02
CA TYR A 350 13.34 -9.38 -10.40
C TYR A 350 14.71 -10.02 -10.19
N ARG A 351 14.73 -11.34 -10.03
CA ARG A 351 15.97 -12.11 -9.88
C ARG A 351 16.31 -12.73 -11.24
N ALA A 352 17.52 -12.48 -11.72
CA ALA A 352 18.11 -13.12 -12.90
C ALA A 352 19.40 -13.82 -12.43
N GLY A 353 19.33 -15.15 -12.25
CA GLY A 353 20.38 -15.90 -11.54
C GLY A 353 20.61 -15.35 -10.12
N ASP A 354 21.85 -14.98 -9.81
CA ASP A 354 22.22 -14.38 -8.51
C ASP A 354 22.05 -12.86 -8.45
N ARG A 355 21.64 -12.23 -9.56
CA ARG A 355 21.58 -10.77 -9.68
C ARG A 355 20.14 -10.27 -9.56
N ARG A 356 20.01 -9.03 -9.09
CA ARG A 356 18.74 -8.30 -9.06
C ARG A 356 18.69 -7.29 -10.18
N VAL A 357 17.62 -7.37 -10.97
CA VAL A 357 17.39 -6.51 -12.12
C VAL A 357 16.05 -5.78 -12.03
N LEU A 358 15.99 -4.58 -12.58
CA LEU A 358 14.79 -3.79 -12.76
C LEU A 358 14.48 -3.73 -14.24
N LEU A 359 13.19 -3.84 -14.56
CA LEU A 359 12.70 -3.72 -15.93
C LEU A 359 12.02 -2.37 -16.11
N GLY A 360 12.16 -1.80 -17.29
CA GLY A 360 11.53 -0.53 -17.63
C GLY A 360 11.19 -0.43 -19.11
N ALA A 361 10.42 0.60 -19.43
CA ALA A 361 10.07 0.98 -20.78
C ALA A 361 10.21 2.50 -20.94
N VAL A 362 10.85 2.93 -22.01
CA VAL A 362 11.08 4.34 -22.33
C VAL A 362 10.22 4.72 -23.52
N ALA A 363 9.19 5.54 -23.33
CA ALA A 363 8.43 6.07 -24.46
C ALA A 363 9.28 7.10 -25.21
N ARG A 364 9.46 6.88 -26.53
CA ARG A 364 10.37 7.67 -27.37
C ARG A 364 9.87 9.11 -27.55
N ARG A 365 10.81 10.06 -27.69
CA ARG A 365 10.52 11.52 -27.69
C ARG A 365 9.88 12.02 -28.98
N ASP A 366 9.78 11.17 -29.98
CA ASP A 366 9.35 11.42 -31.35
C ASP A 366 7.91 11.98 -31.43
N HIS A 367 7.11 11.71 -30.40
CA HIS A 367 5.76 12.23 -30.25
C HIS A 367 5.44 12.56 -28.79
N ALA A 368 5.00 13.80 -28.54
CA ALA A 368 4.39 14.14 -27.27
C ALA A 368 2.94 13.64 -27.22
N VAL A 369 2.64 12.72 -26.31
CA VAL A 369 1.30 12.16 -26.10
C VAL A 369 0.81 12.56 -24.70
N PRO A 370 -0.17 13.48 -24.57
CA PRO A 370 -0.71 13.89 -23.26
C PRO A 370 -1.37 12.73 -22.50
N ALA A 371 -1.33 12.76 -21.17
CA ALA A 371 -1.83 11.67 -20.31
C ALA A 371 -3.35 11.40 -20.38
N GLY A 372 -4.12 12.13 -21.20
CA GLY A 372 -5.56 11.89 -21.38
C GLY A 372 -5.81 10.64 -22.22
N LEU A 373 -6.80 9.82 -21.86
CA LEU A 373 -7.11 8.58 -22.60
C LEU A 373 -7.61 8.87 -24.04
N ALA A 374 -8.40 9.92 -24.24
CA ALA A 374 -8.82 10.34 -25.59
C ALA A 374 -7.65 10.85 -26.44
N ALA A 375 -6.66 11.50 -25.83
CA ALA A 375 -5.45 11.93 -26.52
C ALA A 375 -4.56 10.74 -26.89
N LEU A 376 -4.44 9.77 -25.98
CA LEU A 376 -3.76 8.50 -26.25
C LEU A 376 -4.43 7.73 -27.39
N ALA A 377 -5.76 7.63 -27.38
CA ALA A 377 -6.49 6.90 -28.41
C ALA A 377 -6.24 7.49 -29.80
N ARG A 378 -6.44 8.81 -29.96
CA ARG A 378 -6.16 9.51 -31.23
C ARG A 378 -4.71 9.36 -31.67
N SER A 379 -3.77 9.50 -30.74
CA SER A 379 -2.34 9.41 -31.03
C SER A 379 -1.94 8.05 -31.58
N VAL A 380 -2.49 6.95 -31.01
CA VAL A 380 -2.20 5.59 -31.49
C VAL A 380 -2.92 5.27 -32.80
N ASP A 381 -4.13 5.81 -33.01
CA ASP A 381 -4.84 5.70 -34.29
C ASP A 381 -4.05 6.38 -35.44
N GLU A 382 -3.37 7.50 -35.14
CA GLU A 382 -2.52 8.20 -36.11
C GLU A 382 -1.20 7.48 -36.37
N ARG A 383 -0.52 7.04 -35.31
CA ARG A 383 0.78 6.34 -35.42
C ARG A 383 1.06 5.42 -34.24
N PRO A 384 1.78 4.30 -34.45
CA PRO A 384 2.16 3.41 -33.36
C PRO A 384 2.97 4.12 -32.28
N LEU A 385 2.65 3.86 -31.02
CA LEU A 385 3.46 4.34 -29.89
C LEU A 385 4.62 3.37 -29.66
N LEU A 386 5.85 3.88 -29.73
CA LEU A 386 7.08 3.11 -29.59
C LEU A 386 7.70 3.31 -28.21
N LEU A 387 8.07 2.21 -27.56
CA LEU A 387 8.80 2.20 -26.30
C LEU A 387 10.03 1.31 -26.39
N ASP A 388 11.17 1.80 -25.90
CA ASP A 388 12.37 0.98 -25.73
C ASP A 388 12.26 0.20 -24.42
N LEU A 389 12.39 -1.12 -24.49
CA LEU A 389 12.46 -1.97 -23.30
C LEU A 389 13.88 -1.93 -22.75
N VAL A 390 13.99 -1.65 -21.46
CA VAL A 390 15.28 -1.49 -20.80
C VAL A 390 15.38 -2.31 -19.52
N VAL A 391 16.59 -2.77 -19.24
CA VAL A 391 16.95 -3.50 -18.02
C VAL A 391 18.10 -2.77 -17.33
N ALA A 392 18.13 -2.81 -16.01
CA ALA A 392 19.27 -2.33 -15.24
C ALA A 392 19.45 -3.20 -13.99
N THR A 393 20.69 -3.35 -13.52
CA THR A 393 20.92 -3.82 -12.15
C THR A 393 20.49 -2.76 -11.14
N GLU A 394 20.56 -3.07 -9.84
CA GLU A 394 20.14 -2.14 -8.79
C GLU A 394 20.87 -0.78 -8.86
N PHE A 395 22.14 -0.77 -9.26
CA PHE A 395 22.96 0.44 -9.34
C PHE A 395 23.52 0.72 -10.75
N GLY A 396 23.34 -0.19 -11.71
CA GLY A 396 23.88 -0.07 -13.07
C GLY A 396 23.11 0.89 -13.98
N ALA A 397 23.68 1.14 -15.15
CA ALA A 397 23.02 1.89 -16.22
C ALA A 397 21.83 1.11 -16.80
N TRP A 398 20.90 1.84 -17.43
CA TRP A 398 19.83 1.21 -18.21
C TRP A 398 20.36 0.79 -19.56
N GLU A 399 20.18 -0.48 -19.88
CA GLU A 399 20.55 -1.10 -21.13
C GLU A 399 19.27 -1.47 -21.89
N ARG A 400 19.23 -1.21 -23.19
CA ARG A 400 18.10 -1.60 -24.04
C ARG A 400 18.22 -3.07 -24.41
N PHE A 401 17.11 -3.81 -24.29
CA PHE A 401 17.04 -5.22 -24.69
C PHE A 401 15.96 -5.52 -25.72
N GLY A 402 15.11 -4.55 -26.03
CA GLY A 402 14.03 -4.75 -27.00
C GLY A 402 13.25 -3.48 -27.30
N GLU A 403 12.20 -3.65 -28.08
CA GLU A 403 11.25 -2.63 -28.48
C GLU A 403 9.82 -3.14 -28.25
N LEU A 404 8.96 -2.26 -27.77
CA LEU A 404 7.53 -2.47 -27.62
C LEU A 404 6.79 -1.48 -28.51
N ARG A 405 6.05 -2.00 -29.49
CA ARG A 405 5.29 -1.24 -30.46
C ARG A 405 3.80 -1.46 -30.21
N LEU A 406 3.09 -0.40 -29.81
CA LEU A 406 1.65 -0.45 -29.56
C LEU A 406 0.88 -0.17 -30.85
N LEU A 407 -0.03 -1.08 -31.18
CA LEU A 407 -0.73 -1.18 -32.45
C LEU A 407 -2.23 -1.33 -32.27
N GLY A 408 -2.94 -1.09 -33.36
CA GLY A 408 -4.36 -1.37 -33.47
C GLY A 408 -5.23 -0.35 -32.75
N ARG A 409 -6.54 -0.54 -32.92
CA ARG A 409 -7.55 0.37 -32.37
C ARG A 409 -7.64 0.18 -30.86
N PRO A 410 -7.48 1.25 -30.05
CA PRO A 410 -7.59 1.17 -28.60
C PRO A 410 -8.98 0.67 -28.18
N ARG A 411 -9.01 -0.36 -27.32
CA ARG A 411 -10.24 -0.92 -26.74
C ARG A 411 -10.43 -0.39 -25.32
N GLY A 412 -11.65 0.06 -25.00
CA GLY A 412 -12.02 0.43 -23.64
C GLY A 412 -12.16 -0.80 -22.75
N ASP A 413 -11.64 -0.74 -21.53
CA ASP A 413 -11.65 -1.84 -20.54
C ASP A 413 -12.99 -1.96 -19.76
N ASP A 414 -14.08 -1.40 -20.31
CA ASP A 414 -15.40 -1.30 -19.65
C ASP A 414 -16.21 -2.61 -19.75
N SER A 415 -15.99 -3.44 -20.78
CA SER A 415 -16.77 -4.66 -21.05
C SER A 415 -16.08 -5.97 -20.63
N GLU A 416 -14.74 -6.05 -20.72
CA GLU A 416 -13.96 -7.24 -20.35
C GLU A 416 -12.72 -6.82 -19.56
N CYS A 417 -12.86 -6.75 -18.24
CA CYS A 417 -11.82 -6.20 -17.38
C CYS A 417 -10.53 -7.05 -17.42
N MET A 418 -9.52 -6.60 -18.15
CA MET A 418 -8.25 -7.32 -18.27
C MET A 418 -7.46 -7.18 -16.96
N ARG A 419 -7.49 -8.26 -16.15
CA ARG A 419 -6.84 -8.31 -14.84
C ARG A 419 -5.44 -8.89 -14.96
N PHE A 420 -4.43 -8.07 -14.70
CA PHE A 420 -3.03 -8.47 -14.67
C PHE A 420 -2.63 -8.97 -13.29
N ASN A 421 -1.92 -10.09 -13.25
CA ASN A 421 -1.37 -10.72 -12.07
C ASN A 421 0.00 -11.38 -12.37
N PRO A 422 1.11 -10.62 -12.25
CA PRO A 422 2.45 -11.12 -12.53
C PRO A 422 2.90 -12.28 -11.61
N ALA A 423 2.19 -12.55 -10.52
CA ALA A 423 2.46 -13.70 -9.66
C ALA A 423 1.76 -14.99 -10.14
N ARG A 424 0.70 -14.88 -10.97
CA ARG A 424 0.08 -16.03 -11.66
C ARG A 424 0.70 -16.28 -13.02
N ASN A 425 1.16 -15.22 -13.67
CA ASN A 425 1.76 -15.24 -14.99
C ASN A 425 3.20 -14.68 -14.91
N PRO A 426 4.11 -15.36 -14.19
CA PRO A 426 5.48 -14.89 -14.03
C PRO A 426 6.25 -14.94 -15.34
N ILE A 427 7.28 -14.12 -15.44
CA ILE A 427 8.21 -14.15 -16.57
C ILE A 427 9.16 -15.33 -16.35
N ARG A 428 9.22 -16.28 -17.29
CA ARG A 428 10.19 -17.39 -17.24
C ARG A 428 11.62 -16.87 -17.04
N GLY A 429 12.34 -17.45 -16.08
CA GLY A 429 13.72 -17.05 -15.71
C GLY A 429 13.83 -15.77 -14.89
N LEU A 430 12.75 -15.02 -14.69
CA LEU A 430 12.71 -13.77 -13.92
C LEU A 430 11.67 -13.82 -12.80
N PRO A 431 11.86 -14.65 -11.75
CA PRO A 431 11.01 -14.60 -10.59
C PRO A 431 11.14 -13.22 -9.91
N PRO A 432 10.03 -12.64 -9.42
CA PRO A 432 10.09 -11.43 -8.61
C PRO A 432 11.04 -11.57 -7.40
N ALA A 433 11.84 -10.54 -7.12
CA ALA A 433 12.82 -10.54 -6.03
C ALA A 433 12.38 -9.67 -4.86
N GLY A 434 12.68 -10.12 -3.64
CA GLY A 434 12.40 -9.41 -2.39
C GLY A 434 11.04 -9.76 -1.75
N LEU A 435 10.97 -9.56 -0.43
CA LEU A 435 9.83 -9.95 0.43
C LEU A 435 8.49 -9.37 -0.05
N PHE A 436 8.47 -8.16 -0.61
CA PHE A 436 7.25 -7.48 -1.09
C PHE A 436 6.54 -8.17 -2.27
N GLN A 437 7.23 -8.99 -3.07
CA GLN A 437 6.62 -9.70 -4.19
C GLN A 437 6.07 -11.08 -3.80
N GLN A 438 6.62 -11.72 -2.76
CA GLN A 438 6.11 -12.99 -2.23
C GLN A 438 4.69 -12.85 -1.64
N VAL A 439 4.33 -11.65 -1.16
CA VAL A 439 2.99 -11.31 -0.63
C VAL A 439 1.95 -11.06 -1.75
N ARG A 440 2.38 -10.80 -3.00
CA ARG A 440 1.46 -10.52 -4.14
C ARG A 440 0.76 -11.76 -4.68
N GLY A 441 1.41 -12.93 -4.66
CA GLY A 441 0.87 -14.20 -5.16
C GLY A 441 -0.44 -14.66 -4.49
N PRO A 442 -0.49 -14.75 -3.15
CA PRO A 442 -1.69 -15.19 -2.42
C PRO A 442 -2.85 -14.18 -2.53
N THR A 443 -2.53 -12.88 -2.52
CA THR A 443 -3.52 -11.79 -2.46
C THR A 443 -4.34 -11.68 -3.74
N TYR A 444 -3.73 -11.85 -4.91
CA TYR A 444 -4.47 -11.86 -6.17
C TYR A 444 -5.23 -13.17 -6.42
N ALA A 445 -4.73 -14.29 -5.90
CA ALA A 445 -5.40 -15.57 -6.08
C ALA A 445 -6.74 -15.67 -5.33
N ALA A 446 -6.82 -15.06 -4.15
CA ALA A 446 -8.02 -14.98 -3.34
C ALA A 446 -9.09 -14.06 -3.94
N VAL A 447 -8.70 -12.93 -4.57
CA VAL A 447 -9.63 -11.99 -5.22
C VAL A 447 -10.26 -12.62 -6.48
N GLN A 448 -9.51 -13.44 -7.23
CA GLN A 448 -10.01 -14.05 -8.47
C GLN A 448 -10.97 -15.24 -8.24
N ARG A 449 -10.85 -15.98 -7.13
CA ARG A 449 -11.80 -17.06 -6.78
C ARG A 449 -13.18 -16.55 -6.38
N VAL A 450 -13.27 -15.33 -5.84
CA VAL A 450 -14.55 -14.74 -5.41
C VAL A 450 -15.37 -14.24 -6.61
N SER A 451 -14.75 -13.73 -7.68
CA SER A 451 -15.48 -13.28 -8.87
C SER A 451 -16.05 -14.43 -9.71
N ARG A 452 -15.39 -15.60 -9.79
CA ARG A 452 -15.96 -16.79 -10.48
C ARG A 452 -17.24 -17.31 -9.83
N ARG A 453 -17.44 -17.08 -8.52
CA ARG A 453 -18.69 -17.42 -7.81
C ARG A 453 -19.82 -16.43 -8.03
N ILE A 454 -19.53 -15.21 -8.50
CA ILE A 454 -20.54 -14.15 -8.72
C ILE A 454 -20.96 -14.08 -10.20
N GLY A 455 -20.16 -14.62 -11.12
CA GLY A 455 -20.46 -14.69 -12.57
C GLY A 455 -20.99 -16.03 -13.08
N GLY A 456 -21.44 -16.94 -12.20
CA GLY A 456 -22.10 -18.17 -12.63
C GLY A 456 -23.49 -17.86 -13.21
N PRO A 457 -23.94 -18.55 -14.29
CA PRO A 457 -25.27 -18.31 -14.85
C PRO A 457 -26.34 -18.53 -13.78
N ARG A 458 -27.21 -17.55 -13.60
CA ARG A 458 -28.39 -17.67 -12.74
C ARG A 458 -29.26 -18.80 -13.31
N PRO A 459 -29.60 -19.85 -12.54
CA PRO A 459 -30.53 -20.88 -13.03
C PRO A 459 -31.86 -20.20 -13.35
N ALA A 460 -32.42 -20.52 -14.52
CA ALA A 460 -33.67 -19.96 -14.99
C ALA A 460 -34.81 -20.23 -13.98
N PRO A 461 -35.79 -19.33 -13.84
CA PRO A 461 -36.91 -19.56 -12.95
C PRO A 461 -37.69 -20.80 -13.41
N ARG A 462 -37.88 -21.77 -12.52
CA ARG A 462 -38.82 -22.87 -12.74
C ARG A 462 -40.22 -22.27 -12.94
N ARG A 463 -40.83 -22.51 -14.11
CA ARG A 463 -42.26 -22.26 -14.33
C ARG A 463 -43.05 -23.05 -13.30
N GLN A 464 -43.93 -22.38 -12.56
CA GLN A 464 -44.95 -23.04 -11.76
C GLN A 464 -45.96 -23.72 -12.72
N PRO A 465 -46.41 -24.94 -12.42
CA PRO A 465 -47.50 -25.55 -13.17
C PRO A 465 -48.80 -24.79 -12.88
N GLU A 466 -49.56 -24.52 -13.93
CA GLU A 466 -50.89 -23.92 -13.89
C GLU A 466 -51.81 -24.74 -12.97
N ARG A 467 -52.50 -24.06 -12.05
CA ARG A 467 -53.65 -24.64 -11.35
C ARG A 467 -54.80 -24.68 -12.35
N THR A 468 -55.18 -25.88 -12.77
CA THR A 468 -56.52 -26.16 -13.28
C THR A 468 -57.55 -25.81 -12.20
N ALA A 469 -58.48 -24.93 -12.53
CA ALA A 469 -59.70 -24.73 -11.74
C ALA A 469 -60.74 -25.79 -12.13
N PRO A 470 -61.56 -26.29 -11.19
CA PRO A 470 -62.72 -27.12 -11.50
C PRO A 470 -63.85 -26.32 -12.17
#